data_AF-A0A7S4A7W9-F1
#
_entry.id   AF-A0A7S4A7W9-F1
#
_cell.length_a   1.000
_cell.length_b   1.000
_cell.length_c   1.000
_cell.angle_alpha   90.00
_cell.angle_beta   90.00
_cell.angle_gamma   90.00
#
_symmetry.space_group_name_H-M   'P 1'
#
loop_
_entity.id
_entity.type
_entity.pdbx_description
1 polymer ?
#
loop_
_entity_poly.entity_id
_entity_poly.type
_entity_poly.pdbx_seq_one_letter_code
_entity_poly.pdbx_strand_id
1 'polypeptide(L)'
;MTDAKAERWKPEGHPMLGVRGSVALLQCATTLILVFSGINWSQTIPLAMMQFVSACTLLAQWDKSGRDHMYVVRGCASLVRAIVVLRTSACGRVFPPWAGCDAEPWRGHENVRLPFRCIHVLACVRQLANAWSLLNQYHLVGDGVTPDNGHRQLWIRARIRLAGVPIQLARFVLKIVLLDDTRYERGDVEVACNFVRAVLLIPLSAWSLNHQYYTSGSDPPPRSVQRGCACLELDHVDYNPSGQGGLHRAKSNVGLGDVELTETRPAAPADDADAETPR
;
A
#
# COMPACT_ATOMS: atom_id res chain seq x y z
N MET A 1 5.19 -50.21 12.79
CA MET A 1 5.88 -49.26 11.88
C MET A 1 4.79 -48.45 11.18
N THR A 2 4.07 -47.60 11.91
CA THR A 2 4.28 -46.14 11.98
C THR A 2 4.13 -45.46 10.61
N ASP A 3 2.88 -45.15 10.29
CA ASP A 3 2.45 -44.20 9.27
C ASP A 3 3.14 -42.85 9.49
N ALA A 4 4.19 -42.59 8.72
CA ALA A 4 4.71 -41.25 8.54
C ALA A 4 3.68 -40.49 7.70
N LYS A 5 2.72 -39.83 8.37
CA LYS A 5 1.88 -38.78 7.79
C LYS A 5 2.81 -37.82 7.06
N ALA A 6 2.78 -37.87 5.73
CA ALA A 6 3.36 -36.83 4.90
C ALA A 6 2.75 -35.50 5.36
N GLU A 7 3.52 -34.71 6.11
CA GLU A 7 3.17 -33.33 6.43
C GLU A 7 3.03 -32.61 5.10
N ARG A 8 1.77 -32.48 4.67
CA ARG A 8 1.39 -31.67 3.52
C ARG A 8 1.81 -30.25 3.86
N TRP A 9 2.99 -29.85 3.40
CA TRP A 9 3.49 -28.47 3.45
C TRP A 9 2.35 -27.55 3.04
N LYS A 10 1.71 -26.91 4.02
CA LYS A 10 0.76 -25.84 3.73
C LYS A 10 1.64 -24.68 3.31
N PRO A 11 1.46 -24.11 2.10
CA PRO A 11 2.15 -22.89 1.76
C PRO A 11 1.73 -21.84 2.79
N GLU A 12 2.63 -21.52 3.72
CA GLU A 12 2.39 -20.47 4.70
C GLU A 12 2.25 -19.14 3.95
N GLY A 13 1.28 -18.32 4.34
CA GLY A 13 1.17 -17.00 3.75
C GLY A 13 2.43 -16.19 4.03
N HIS A 14 2.80 -15.31 3.09
CA HIS A 14 3.98 -14.45 3.24
C HIS A 14 3.98 -13.73 4.61
N PRO A 15 5.07 -13.74 5.40
CA PRO A 15 5.07 -13.25 6.79
C PRO A 15 4.63 -11.79 6.93
N MET A 16 4.91 -10.96 5.92
CA MET A 16 4.42 -9.58 5.84
C MET A 16 2.88 -9.44 5.77
N LEU A 17 2.12 -10.49 5.44
CA LEU A 17 0.66 -10.52 5.62
C LEU A 17 0.28 -10.55 7.10
N GLY A 18 0.95 -11.36 7.91
CA GLY A 18 0.76 -11.42 9.36
C GLY A 18 1.07 -10.08 10.01
N VAL A 19 2.24 -9.49 9.72
CA VAL A 19 2.61 -8.15 10.21
C VAL A 19 1.56 -7.10 9.86
N ARG A 20 1.08 -7.07 8.60
CA ARG A 20 0.02 -6.13 8.18
C ARG A 20 -1.31 -6.41 8.85
N GLY A 21 -1.65 -7.68 9.09
CA GLY A 21 -2.83 -8.08 9.85
C GLY A 21 -2.80 -7.52 11.26
N SER A 22 -1.69 -7.68 11.96
CA SER A 22 -1.46 -7.13 13.31
C SER A 22 -1.52 -5.60 13.33
N VAL A 23 -0.88 -4.93 12.37
CA VAL A 23 -0.96 -3.46 12.25
C VAL A 23 -2.39 -3.00 11.95
N ALA A 24 -3.14 -3.73 11.12
CA ALA A 24 -4.54 -3.42 10.84
C ALA A 24 -5.43 -3.61 12.08
N LEU A 25 -5.16 -4.63 12.91
CA LEU A 25 -5.82 -4.80 14.21
C LEU A 25 -5.50 -3.66 15.17
N LEU A 26 -4.24 -3.23 15.26
CA LEU A 26 -3.87 -2.05 16.05
C LEU A 26 -4.57 -0.79 15.54
N GLN A 27 -4.69 -0.63 14.22
CA GLN A 27 -5.46 0.46 13.62
C GLN A 27 -6.94 0.40 14.04
N CYS A 28 -7.53 -0.80 14.03
CA CYS A 28 -8.89 -1.04 14.51
C CYS A 28 -9.02 -0.68 15.99
N ALA A 29 -8.07 -1.12 16.84
CA ALA A 29 -8.03 -0.81 18.26
C ALA A 29 -8.00 0.71 18.51
N THR A 30 -7.16 1.46 17.80
CA THR A 30 -7.17 2.94 17.92
C THR A 30 -8.52 3.56 17.52
N THR A 31 -9.26 2.93 16.60
CA THR A 31 -10.60 3.41 16.23
C THR A 31 -11.65 3.03 17.27
N LEU A 32 -11.55 1.84 17.85
CA LEU A 32 -12.42 1.39 18.94
C LEU A 32 -12.26 2.25 20.19
N ILE A 33 -11.02 2.67 20.53
CA ILE A 33 -10.79 3.63 21.61
C ILE A 33 -11.63 4.90 21.39
N LEU A 34 -11.65 5.44 20.16
CA LEU A 34 -12.48 6.61 19.84
C LEU A 34 -13.99 6.34 19.97
N VAL A 35 -14.43 5.13 19.65
CA VAL A 35 -15.84 4.73 19.83
C VAL A 35 -16.19 4.70 21.32
N PHE A 36 -15.37 4.05 22.15
CA PHE A 36 -15.57 3.95 23.59
C PHE A 36 -15.48 5.31 24.29
N SER A 37 -14.65 6.23 23.78
CA SER A 37 -14.59 7.61 24.27
C SER A 37 -15.78 8.49 23.84
N GLY A 38 -16.79 7.96 23.16
CA GLY A 38 -17.96 8.76 22.75
C GLY A 38 -17.72 9.63 21.51
N ILE A 39 -16.58 9.49 20.84
CA ILE A 39 -16.13 10.45 19.82
C ILE A 39 -16.68 10.06 18.45
N ASN A 40 -17.67 10.84 17.97
CA ASN A 40 -18.24 10.79 16.62
C ASN A 40 -18.76 9.42 16.16
N TRP A 41 -19.66 8.81 16.93
CA TRP A 41 -20.19 7.47 16.66
C TRP A 41 -20.67 7.23 15.23
N SER A 42 -21.28 8.23 14.56
CA SER A 42 -21.80 8.10 13.19
C SER A 42 -20.75 7.67 12.18
N GLN A 43 -19.50 8.05 12.39
CA GLN A 43 -18.39 7.70 11.49
C GLN A 43 -17.44 6.66 12.10
N THR A 44 -17.18 6.70 13.42
CA THR A 44 -16.15 5.85 14.02
C THR A 44 -16.59 4.39 14.09
N ILE A 45 -17.87 4.11 14.32
CA ILE A 45 -18.43 2.74 14.32
C ILE A 45 -18.28 2.06 12.95
N PRO A 46 -18.83 2.61 11.84
CA PRO A 46 -18.70 1.95 10.54
C PRO A 46 -17.24 1.86 10.08
N LEU A 47 -16.40 2.85 10.42
CA LEU A 47 -14.96 2.77 10.15
C LEU A 47 -14.29 1.63 10.90
N ALA A 48 -14.60 1.43 12.19
CA ALA A 48 -14.07 0.34 13.00
C ALA A 48 -14.48 -1.03 12.44
N MET A 49 -15.77 -1.20 12.10
CA MET A 49 -16.27 -2.44 11.49
C MET A 49 -15.52 -2.78 10.19
N MET A 50 -15.38 -1.80 9.29
CA MET A 50 -14.66 -2.03 8.02
C MET A 50 -13.16 -2.28 8.22
N GLN A 51 -12.54 -1.68 9.23
CA GLN A 51 -11.15 -1.97 9.60
C GLN A 51 -11.00 -3.38 10.16
N PHE A 52 -11.92 -3.82 11.00
CA PHE A 52 -11.96 -5.17 11.56
C PHE A 52 -12.09 -6.22 10.45
N VAL A 53 -13.06 -6.07 9.54
CA VAL A 53 -13.22 -6.94 8.37
C VAL A 53 -11.93 -6.97 7.54
N SER A 54 -11.31 -5.81 7.31
CA SER A 54 -10.05 -5.73 6.56
C SER A 54 -8.86 -6.39 7.28
N ALA A 55 -8.86 -6.44 8.61
CA ALA A 55 -7.81 -7.08 9.40
C ALA A 55 -8.01 -8.60 9.43
N CYS A 56 -9.24 -9.07 9.66
CA CYS A 56 -9.57 -10.50 9.65
C CYS A 56 -9.29 -11.14 8.29
N THR A 57 -9.58 -10.44 7.19
CA THR A 57 -9.27 -10.93 5.83
C THR A 57 -7.76 -11.03 5.57
N LEU A 58 -6.94 -10.15 6.15
CA LEU A 58 -5.46 -10.25 6.10
C LEU A 58 -4.96 -11.49 6.85
N LEU A 59 -5.45 -11.71 8.06
CA LEU A 59 -5.06 -12.85 8.89
C LEU A 59 -5.56 -14.18 8.29
N ALA A 60 -6.78 -14.20 7.76
CA ALA A 60 -7.31 -15.36 7.05
C ALA A 60 -6.51 -15.67 5.77
N GLN A 61 -6.03 -14.64 5.06
CA GLN A 61 -5.16 -14.82 3.90
C GLN A 61 -3.74 -15.29 4.30
N TRP A 62 -3.27 -14.91 5.49
CA TRP A 62 -2.00 -15.40 6.04
C TRP A 62 -2.07 -16.88 6.42
N ASP A 63 -3.14 -17.29 7.14
CA ASP A 63 -3.38 -18.68 7.53
C ASP A 63 -3.70 -19.59 6.32
N LYS A 64 -4.43 -19.06 5.33
CA LYS A 64 -4.86 -19.79 4.13
C LYS A 64 -4.37 -19.07 2.88
N SER A 65 -3.09 -19.29 2.56
CA SER A 65 -2.49 -18.84 1.30
C SER A 65 -3.36 -19.30 0.11
N GLY A 66 -3.81 -18.37 -0.74
CA GLY A 66 -4.59 -18.69 -1.95
C GLY A 66 -6.05 -18.22 -2.00
N ARG A 67 -6.53 -17.39 -1.05
CA ARG A 67 -7.89 -16.80 -1.13
C ARG A 67 -7.89 -15.42 -1.79
N ASP A 68 -7.83 -15.38 -3.12
CA ASP A 68 -7.76 -14.11 -3.87
C ASP A 68 -9.00 -13.22 -3.71
N HIS A 69 -10.16 -13.81 -3.44
CA HIS A 69 -11.38 -13.07 -3.11
C HIS A 69 -11.23 -12.15 -1.88
N MET A 70 -10.23 -12.39 -1.02
CA MET A 70 -9.92 -11.51 0.11
C MET A 70 -9.43 -10.12 -0.32
N TYR A 71 -8.91 -9.97 -1.55
CA TYR A 71 -8.62 -8.66 -2.13
C TYR A 71 -9.91 -7.87 -2.41
N VAL A 72 -10.92 -8.54 -2.99
CA VAL A 72 -12.23 -7.94 -3.28
C VAL A 72 -12.92 -7.48 -1.99
N VAL A 73 -12.99 -8.35 -0.98
CA VAL A 73 -13.62 -8.00 0.31
C VAL A 73 -12.97 -6.77 0.94
N ARG A 74 -11.63 -6.69 0.92
CA ARG A 74 -10.90 -5.51 1.42
C ARG A 74 -11.10 -4.27 0.53
N GLY A 75 -11.21 -4.46 -0.77
CA GLY A 75 -11.56 -3.41 -1.73
C GLY A 75 -12.91 -2.79 -1.39
N CYS A 76 -13.95 -3.62 -1.24
CA CYS A 76 -15.29 -3.20 -0.82
C CYS A 76 -15.29 -2.50 0.53
N ALA A 77 -14.60 -3.05 1.54
CA ALA A 77 -14.45 -2.39 2.83
C ALA A 77 -13.75 -1.02 2.71
N SER A 78 -12.83 -0.86 1.76
CA SER A 78 -12.20 0.43 1.46
C SER A 78 -13.17 1.42 0.80
N LEU A 79 -14.03 0.96 -0.10
CA LEU A 79 -15.09 1.79 -0.71
C LEU A 79 -16.10 2.28 0.34
N VAL A 80 -16.58 1.40 1.21
CA VAL A 80 -17.50 1.80 2.30
C VAL A 80 -16.86 2.87 3.19
N ARG A 81 -15.57 2.72 3.54
CA ARG A 81 -14.84 3.74 4.30
C ARG A 81 -14.73 5.06 3.52
N ALA A 82 -14.55 5.02 2.20
CA ALA A 82 -14.54 6.22 1.38
C ALA A 82 -15.89 6.95 1.43
N ILE A 83 -17.00 6.23 1.32
CA ILE A 83 -18.37 6.78 1.43
C ILE A 83 -18.58 7.44 2.80
N VAL A 84 -18.19 6.76 3.89
CA VAL A 84 -18.32 7.32 5.25
C VAL A 84 -17.52 8.62 5.38
N VAL A 85 -16.27 8.64 4.92
CA VAL A 85 -15.41 9.84 5.01
C VAL A 85 -15.92 10.97 4.11
N LEU A 86 -16.42 10.65 2.92
CA LEU A 86 -17.05 11.62 2.02
C LEU A 86 -18.26 12.26 2.69
N ARG A 87 -19.14 11.46 3.27
CA ARG A 87 -20.27 11.95 4.06
C ARG A 87 -19.81 12.87 5.18
N THR A 88 -18.75 12.53 5.92
CA THR A 88 -18.22 13.41 6.97
C THR A 88 -17.71 14.74 6.41
N SER A 89 -17.08 14.75 5.23
CA SER A 89 -16.66 16.00 4.59
C SER A 89 -17.84 16.89 4.22
N ALA A 90 -18.94 16.31 3.72
CA ALA A 90 -20.14 17.03 3.33
C ALA A 90 -20.97 17.47 4.54
N CYS A 91 -21.35 16.54 5.42
CA CYS A 91 -22.34 16.78 6.47
C CYS A 91 -21.75 17.04 7.85
N GLY A 92 -20.42 16.92 8.02
CA GLY A 92 -19.80 17.05 9.34
C GLY A 92 -20.03 15.85 10.24
N ARG A 93 -20.05 16.08 11.56
CA ARG A 93 -20.10 15.05 12.61
C ARG A 93 -21.53 14.82 13.13
N VAL A 94 -22.51 14.79 12.24
CA VAL A 94 -23.92 14.61 12.61
C VAL A 94 -24.21 13.15 12.96
N PHE A 95 -24.93 12.93 14.06
CA PHE A 95 -25.51 11.65 14.46
C PHE A 95 -26.98 11.91 14.84
N PRO A 96 -27.94 11.05 14.44
CA PRO A 96 -27.80 9.85 13.60
C PRO A 96 -27.57 10.16 12.10
N PRO A 97 -27.16 9.19 11.26
CA PRO A 97 -26.86 9.41 9.84
C PRO A 97 -28.09 9.74 8.97
N TRP A 98 -29.31 9.73 9.50
CA TRP A 98 -30.49 10.25 8.81
C TRP A 98 -30.88 11.65 9.28
N ALA A 99 -30.19 12.21 10.28
CA ALA A 99 -30.37 13.61 10.62
C ALA A 99 -29.83 14.49 9.46
N GLY A 100 -30.50 15.61 9.22
CA GLY A 100 -30.14 16.57 8.18
C GLY A 100 -28.68 17.03 8.32
N CYS A 101 -28.06 17.33 7.18
CA CYS A 101 -26.68 17.81 7.16
C CYS A 101 -26.58 19.24 7.72
N ASP A 102 -25.40 19.61 8.23
CA ASP A 102 -25.12 21.00 8.63
C ASP A 102 -25.53 21.97 7.49
N ALA A 103 -26.34 22.98 7.81
CA ALA A 103 -27.00 23.85 6.83
C ALA A 103 -26.03 24.59 5.88
N GLU A 104 -24.79 24.85 6.31
CA GLU A 104 -23.75 25.47 5.48
C GLU A 104 -22.37 24.88 5.77
N PRO A 105 -22.03 23.73 5.14
CA PRO A 105 -20.80 23.03 5.46
C PRO A 105 -19.56 23.66 4.82
N TRP A 106 -19.72 24.37 3.70
CA TRP A 106 -18.63 24.88 2.86
C TRP A 106 -18.66 26.39 2.62
N ARG A 107 -19.67 27.11 3.17
CA ARG A 107 -19.80 28.55 2.98
C ARG A 107 -19.14 29.31 4.14
N GLY A 108 -18.50 30.44 3.85
CA GLY A 108 -17.90 31.35 4.83
C GLY A 108 -16.41 31.12 5.08
N HIS A 109 -15.63 32.20 4.97
CA HIS A 109 -14.19 32.25 5.30
C HIS A 109 -13.94 32.10 6.83
N GLU A 110 -14.98 32.25 7.64
CA GLU A 110 -14.96 32.13 9.11
C GLU A 110 -15.14 30.70 9.62
N ASN A 111 -15.40 29.74 8.73
CA ASN A 111 -15.60 28.35 9.14
C ASN A 111 -14.25 27.67 9.47
N VAL A 112 -13.85 27.72 10.74
CA VAL A 112 -12.63 27.07 11.31
C VAL A 112 -12.56 25.56 10.99
N ARG A 113 -13.69 24.94 10.63
CA ARG A 113 -13.81 23.52 10.26
C ARG A 113 -13.43 23.19 8.81
N LEU A 114 -13.30 24.19 7.93
CA LEU A 114 -13.05 24.02 6.49
C LEU A 114 -11.76 23.23 6.19
N PRO A 115 -10.61 23.49 6.85
CA PRO A 115 -9.39 22.71 6.62
C PRO A 115 -9.59 21.22 6.90
N PHE A 116 -10.36 20.89 7.95
CA PHE A 116 -10.68 19.50 8.27
C PHE A 116 -11.50 18.85 7.16
N ARG A 117 -12.46 19.56 6.55
CA ARG A 117 -13.27 19.01 5.44
C ARG A 117 -12.42 18.70 4.23
N CYS A 118 -11.51 19.61 3.85
CA CYS A 118 -10.53 19.35 2.78
C CYS A 118 -9.69 18.11 3.06
N ILE A 119 -9.22 17.93 4.30
CA ILE A 119 -8.47 16.73 4.69
C ILE A 119 -9.33 15.46 4.61
N HIS A 120 -10.63 15.52 4.91
CA HIS A 120 -11.53 14.39 4.70
C HIS A 120 -11.68 14.04 3.21
N VAL A 121 -11.74 15.03 2.31
CA VAL A 121 -11.75 14.79 0.86
C VAL A 121 -10.46 14.07 0.41
N LEU A 122 -9.29 14.54 0.85
CA LEU A 122 -8.01 13.87 0.56
C LEU A 122 -7.98 12.44 1.11
N ALA A 123 -8.50 12.25 2.34
CA ALA A 123 -8.62 10.92 2.92
C ALA A 123 -9.57 10.01 2.12
N CYS A 124 -10.65 10.56 1.56
CA CYS A 124 -11.57 9.84 0.68
C CYS A 124 -10.87 9.37 -0.61
N VAL A 125 -10.19 10.28 -1.32
CA VAL A 125 -9.41 9.97 -2.53
C VAL A 125 -8.41 8.85 -2.26
N ARG A 126 -7.71 8.91 -1.12
CA ARG A 126 -6.78 7.86 -0.70
C ARG A 126 -7.46 6.50 -0.51
N GLN A 127 -8.67 6.46 0.06
CA GLN A 127 -9.41 5.20 0.26
C GLN A 127 -9.95 4.63 -1.06
N LEU A 128 -10.35 5.48 -2.00
CA LEU A 128 -10.73 5.09 -3.36
C LEU A 128 -9.53 4.50 -4.11
N ALA A 129 -8.37 5.16 -4.07
CA ALA A 129 -7.15 4.65 -4.67
C ALA A 129 -6.73 3.29 -4.07
N ASN A 130 -6.85 3.14 -2.74
CA ASN A 130 -6.57 1.86 -2.07
C ASN A 130 -7.57 0.77 -2.49
N ALA A 131 -8.85 1.10 -2.68
CA ALA A 131 -9.86 0.17 -3.19
C ALA A 131 -9.54 -0.27 -4.62
N TRP A 132 -9.28 0.70 -5.50
CA TRP A 132 -8.93 0.48 -6.89
C TRP A 132 -7.72 -0.44 -7.04
N SER A 133 -6.64 -0.17 -6.29
CA SER A 133 -5.44 -1.01 -6.35
C SER A 133 -5.68 -2.43 -5.83
N LEU A 134 -6.57 -2.63 -4.85
CA LEU A 134 -6.95 -3.97 -4.38
C LEU A 134 -7.75 -4.74 -5.44
N LEU A 135 -8.69 -4.08 -6.11
CA LEU A 135 -9.47 -4.69 -7.20
C LEU A 135 -8.57 -5.00 -8.40
N ASN A 136 -7.65 -4.10 -8.76
CA ASN A 136 -6.68 -4.36 -9.82
C ASN A 136 -5.74 -5.51 -9.49
N GLN A 137 -5.35 -5.70 -8.23
CA GLN A 137 -4.55 -6.86 -7.85
C GLN A 137 -5.33 -8.18 -8.01
N TYR A 138 -6.67 -8.13 -7.88
CA TYR A 138 -7.51 -9.29 -8.13
C TYR A 138 -7.67 -9.58 -9.63
N HIS A 139 -7.82 -8.54 -10.46
CA HIS A 139 -8.03 -8.71 -11.91
C HIS A 139 -6.73 -8.89 -12.70
N LEU A 140 -5.65 -8.20 -12.34
CA LEU A 140 -4.37 -8.17 -13.05
C LEU A 140 -3.32 -9.02 -12.33
N VAL A 141 -3.60 -10.32 -12.25
CA VAL A 141 -2.71 -11.28 -11.56
C VAL A 141 -1.37 -11.36 -12.28
N GLY A 142 -0.30 -10.96 -11.60
CA GLY A 142 1.07 -11.03 -12.13
C GLY A 142 1.58 -9.74 -12.79
N ASP A 143 0.78 -8.67 -12.81
CA ASP A 143 1.21 -7.39 -13.38
C ASP A 143 2.41 -6.79 -12.63
N GLY A 144 3.49 -6.57 -13.39
CA GLY A 144 4.75 -5.99 -12.92
C GLY A 144 5.48 -6.82 -11.87
N VAL A 145 5.35 -8.15 -11.92
CA VAL A 145 6.25 -9.08 -11.21
C VAL A 145 7.50 -9.28 -12.06
N THR A 146 8.67 -9.04 -11.48
CA THR A 146 9.99 -9.26 -12.09
C THR A 146 10.79 -10.27 -11.24
N PRO A 147 11.91 -10.82 -11.74
CA PRO A 147 12.77 -11.69 -10.92
C PRO A 147 13.16 -11.04 -9.59
N ASP A 148 13.47 -9.74 -9.64
CA ASP A 148 13.90 -8.97 -8.46
C ASP A 148 12.76 -8.34 -7.65
N ASN A 149 11.54 -8.28 -8.18
CA ASN A 149 10.44 -7.55 -7.54
C ASN A 149 9.10 -8.28 -7.65
N GLY A 150 8.36 -8.26 -6.56
CA GLY A 150 6.98 -8.71 -6.50
C GLY A 150 6.02 -7.81 -7.25
N HIS A 151 4.73 -8.09 -7.08
CA HIS A 151 3.66 -7.44 -7.83
C HIS A 151 3.66 -5.91 -7.68
N ARG A 152 3.64 -5.18 -8.79
CA ARG A 152 3.62 -3.69 -8.83
C ARG A 152 2.52 -3.04 -7.98
N GLN A 153 1.38 -3.71 -7.80
CA GLN A 153 0.29 -3.22 -6.95
C GLN A 153 0.69 -3.14 -5.45
N LEU A 154 1.70 -3.89 -5.00
CA LEU A 154 2.26 -3.76 -3.65
C LEU A 154 2.94 -2.40 -3.47
N TRP A 155 3.77 -2.01 -4.44
CA TRP A 155 4.47 -0.73 -4.44
C TRP A 155 3.49 0.45 -4.51
N ILE A 156 2.51 0.40 -5.42
CA ILE A 156 1.47 1.43 -5.54
C ILE A 156 0.72 1.61 -4.20
N ARG A 157 0.32 0.49 -3.56
CA ARG A 157 -0.37 0.57 -2.26
C ARG A 157 0.52 1.11 -1.15
N ALA A 158 1.82 0.81 -1.16
CA ALA A 158 2.73 1.37 -0.17
C ALA A 158 2.73 2.91 -0.23
N ARG A 159 2.74 3.48 -1.45
CA ARG A 159 2.64 4.94 -1.66
C ARG A 159 1.29 5.50 -1.23
N ILE A 160 0.19 4.85 -1.59
CA ILE A 160 -1.17 5.24 -1.16
C ILE A 160 -1.30 5.21 0.36
N ARG A 161 -0.68 4.23 1.04
CA ARG A 161 -0.64 4.15 2.50
C ARG A 161 0.17 5.30 3.08
N LEU A 162 1.37 5.53 2.56
CA LEU A 162 2.28 6.59 3.03
C LEU A 162 1.68 7.99 2.89
N ALA A 163 0.88 8.25 1.83
CA ALA A 163 0.11 9.48 1.69
C ALA A 163 -0.87 9.74 2.86
N GLY A 164 -1.19 8.72 3.66
CA GLY A 164 -1.97 8.86 4.89
C GLY A 164 -1.21 9.54 6.04
N VAL A 165 0.12 9.54 6.03
CA VAL A 165 0.95 10.21 7.05
C VAL A 165 0.68 11.72 7.09
N PRO A 166 0.85 12.49 5.99
CA PRO A 166 0.58 13.93 6.01
C PRO A 166 -0.88 14.23 6.35
N ILE A 167 -1.83 13.39 5.93
CA ILE A 167 -3.26 13.55 6.25
C ILE A 167 -3.50 13.46 7.77
N GLN A 168 -2.93 12.46 8.44
CA GLN A 168 -3.12 12.28 9.88
C GLN A 168 -2.29 13.28 10.70
N LEU A 169 -1.09 13.63 10.23
CA LEU A 169 -0.26 14.64 10.88
C LEU A 169 -0.90 16.03 10.79
N ALA A 170 -1.44 16.41 9.62
CA ALA A 170 -2.20 17.65 9.47
C ALA A 170 -3.41 17.69 10.41
N ARG A 171 -4.13 16.57 10.57
CA ARG A 171 -5.22 16.47 11.56
C ARG A 171 -4.74 16.62 13.00
N PHE A 172 -3.57 16.10 13.33
CA PHE A 172 -2.99 16.27 14.66
C PHE A 172 -2.65 17.74 14.91
N VAL A 173 -1.85 18.35 14.04
CA VAL A 173 -1.40 19.74 14.16
C VAL A 173 -2.58 20.72 14.15
N LEU A 174 -3.49 20.60 13.18
CA LEU A 174 -4.60 21.55 13.05
C LEU A 174 -5.59 21.45 14.22
N LYS A 175 -5.72 20.29 14.88
CA LYS A 175 -6.57 20.19 16.08
C LYS A 175 -5.99 20.97 17.24
N ILE A 176 -4.67 20.87 17.44
CA ILE A 176 -3.96 21.59 18.49
C ILE A 176 -3.95 23.09 18.19
N VAL A 177 -3.74 23.48 16.92
CA VAL A 177 -3.55 24.90 16.58
C VAL A 177 -4.86 25.66 16.36
N LEU A 178 -5.89 25.03 15.78
CA LEU A 178 -7.12 25.74 15.36
C LEU A 178 -8.34 25.46 16.23
N LEU A 179 -8.36 24.35 16.98
CA LEU A 179 -9.55 23.99 17.78
C LEU A 179 -9.37 24.24 19.27
N ASP A 180 -8.14 24.50 19.71
CA ASP A 180 -7.83 24.86 21.09
C ASP A 180 -8.55 26.16 21.48
N ASP A 181 -9.08 26.20 22.70
CA ASP A 181 -9.94 27.29 23.22
C ASP A 181 -11.20 27.60 22.39
N THR A 182 -11.63 26.72 21.48
CA THR A 182 -12.87 26.89 20.70
C THR A 182 -13.98 25.96 21.17
N ARG A 183 -15.24 26.30 20.87
CA ARG A 183 -16.41 25.40 21.07
C ARG A 183 -16.31 24.05 20.32
N TYR A 184 -15.30 23.89 19.47
CA TYR A 184 -15.05 22.70 18.65
C TYR A 184 -13.83 21.90 19.11
N GLU A 185 -13.27 22.24 20.27
CA GLU A 185 -12.16 21.55 20.92
C GLU A 185 -12.39 20.04 20.92
N ARG A 186 -11.28 19.30 20.78
CA ARG A 186 -11.29 17.85 20.67
C ARG A 186 -10.44 17.27 21.77
N GLY A 187 -11.00 16.30 22.48
CA GLY A 187 -10.28 15.63 23.56
C GLY A 187 -8.97 15.02 23.09
N ASP A 188 -7.98 15.02 23.98
CA ASP A 188 -6.60 14.59 23.75
C ASP A 188 -6.50 13.18 23.17
N VAL A 189 -7.44 12.30 23.52
CA VAL A 189 -7.53 10.94 22.98
C VAL A 189 -7.67 10.95 21.46
N GLU A 190 -8.45 11.87 20.89
CA GLU A 190 -8.61 11.99 19.43
C GLU A 190 -7.30 12.43 18.77
N VAL A 191 -6.59 13.35 19.42
CA VAL A 191 -5.32 13.93 18.96
C VAL A 191 -4.22 12.86 19.00
N ALA A 192 -4.05 12.18 20.14
CA ALA A 192 -3.10 11.09 20.34
C ALA A 192 -3.32 9.95 19.34
N CYS A 193 -4.57 9.56 19.08
CA CYS A 193 -4.87 8.52 18.09
C CYS A 193 -4.41 8.90 16.67
N ASN A 194 -4.50 10.18 16.26
CA ASN A 194 -4.01 10.59 14.94
C ASN A 194 -2.48 10.59 14.88
N PHE A 195 -1.83 11.01 15.97
CA PHE A 195 -0.37 10.95 16.08
C PHE A 195 0.15 9.51 15.98
N VAL A 196 -0.40 8.59 16.77
CA VAL A 196 -0.03 7.16 16.72
C VAL A 196 -0.24 6.57 15.32
N ARG A 197 -1.36 6.92 14.66
CA ARG A 197 -1.60 6.48 13.28
C ARG A 197 -0.57 7.06 12.30
N ALA A 198 -0.24 8.34 12.42
CA ALA A 198 0.68 9.03 11.51
C ALA A 198 2.12 8.53 11.64
N VAL A 199 2.61 8.38 12.87
CA VAL A 199 4.03 8.10 13.15
C VAL A 199 4.33 6.61 13.18
N LEU A 200 3.42 5.78 13.68
CA LEU A 200 3.69 4.35 13.89
C LEU A 200 2.95 3.47 12.88
N LEU A 201 1.61 3.53 12.88
CA LEU A 201 0.81 2.50 12.21
C LEU A 201 0.86 2.60 10.67
N ILE A 202 0.75 3.82 10.12
CA ILE A 202 0.79 4.03 8.67
C ILE A 202 2.18 3.72 8.09
N PRO A 203 3.30 4.22 8.65
CA PRO A 203 4.63 3.89 8.16
C PRO A 203 4.93 2.40 8.22
N LEU A 204 4.58 1.72 9.31
CA LEU A 204 4.79 0.27 9.44
C LEU A 204 3.96 -0.54 8.42
N SER A 205 2.72 -0.11 8.16
CA SER A 205 1.88 -0.71 7.11
C SER A 205 2.44 -0.46 5.70
N ALA A 206 3.06 0.70 5.43
CA ALA A 206 3.67 1.01 4.14
C ALA A 206 4.99 0.28 3.95
N TRP A 207 5.81 0.20 5.00
CA TRP A 207 7.07 -0.52 5.01
C TRP A 207 6.88 -2.01 4.73
N SER A 208 5.92 -2.66 5.41
CA SER A 208 5.61 -4.08 5.16
C SER A 208 5.14 -4.37 3.72
N LEU A 209 4.48 -3.42 3.06
CA LEU A 209 4.13 -3.51 1.63
C LEU A 209 5.36 -3.38 0.73
N ASN A 210 6.23 -2.40 0.99
CA ASN A 210 7.47 -2.22 0.24
C ASN A 210 8.43 -3.40 0.43
N HIS A 211 8.57 -3.89 1.66
CA HIS A 211 9.38 -5.06 1.94
C HIS A 211 8.84 -6.26 1.15
N GLN A 212 7.54 -6.53 1.18
CA GLN A 212 6.97 -7.60 0.38
C GLN A 212 7.25 -7.40 -1.12
N TYR A 213 7.16 -6.17 -1.63
CA TYR A 213 7.50 -5.89 -3.03
C TYR A 213 8.95 -6.27 -3.35
N TYR A 214 9.92 -5.94 -2.52
CA TYR A 214 11.32 -6.30 -2.80
C TYR A 214 11.70 -7.75 -2.47
N THR A 215 10.92 -8.46 -1.65
CA THR A 215 11.26 -9.83 -1.23
C THR A 215 10.37 -10.92 -1.82
N SER A 216 9.33 -10.55 -2.57
CA SER A 216 8.43 -11.51 -3.22
C SER A 216 8.59 -11.55 -4.74
N GLY A 217 9.78 -11.19 -5.24
CA GLY A 217 10.18 -11.51 -6.61
C GLY A 217 10.14 -13.01 -6.83
N SER A 218 9.88 -13.43 -8.06
CA SER A 218 9.73 -14.83 -8.41
C SER A 218 10.70 -15.17 -9.52
N ASP A 219 11.64 -16.05 -9.21
CA ASP A 219 12.47 -16.71 -10.22
C ASP A 219 12.29 -18.24 -10.09
N PRO A 220 11.66 -18.91 -11.07
CA PRO A 220 11.05 -18.35 -12.28
C PRO A 220 9.72 -17.61 -11.99
N PRO A 221 9.21 -16.79 -12.94
CA PRO A 221 7.93 -16.09 -12.80
C PRO A 221 6.76 -17.05 -12.50
N PRO A 222 5.69 -16.58 -11.85
CA PRO A 222 4.60 -17.44 -11.39
C PRO A 222 3.90 -18.09 -12.59
N ARG A 223 3.51 -19.37 -12.49
CA ARG A 223 2.82 -20.14 -13.55
C ARG A 223 1.55 -19.47 -14.13
N SER A 224 0.97 -18.48 -13.46
CA SER A 224 -0.12 -17.66 -14.01
C SER A 224 0.31 -16.77 -15.17
N VAL A 225 1.60 -16.41 -15.26
CA VAL A 225 2.21 -15.69 -16.40
C VAL A 225 2.40 -16.61 -17.61
N GLN A 226 2.64 -17.91 -17.38
CA GLN A 226 2.76 -18.92 -18.45
C GLN A 226 1.44 -19.23 -19.16
N ARG A 227 0.27 -18.92 -18.57
CA ARG A 227 -1.04 -19.18 -19.19
C ARG A 227 -1.60 -18.02 -20.02
N GLY A 228 -0.98 -16.83 -19.98
CA GLY A 228 -1.54 -15.62 -20.58
C GLY A 228 -0.70 -14.97 -21.67
N CYS A 229 0.52 -15.44 -21.91
CA CYS A 229 1.41 -14.88 -22.93
C CYS A 229 1.79 -15.98 -23.92
N ALA A 230 1.20 -15.95 -25.12
CA ALA A 230 1.56 -16.85 -26.22
C ALA A 230 3.01 -16.64 -26.73
N CYS A 231 3.74 -15.67 -26.17
CA CYS A 231 5.09 -15.29 -26.59
C CYS A 231 6.20 -16.01 -25.82
N LEU A 232 5.87 -16.84 -24.84
CA LEU A 232 6.82 -17.58 -23.99
C LEU A 232 6.46 -19.06 -23.92
N GLU A 233 6.31 -19.71 -25.08
CA GLU A 233 6.63 -21.13 -25.19
C GLU A 233 8.15 -21.27 -25.10
N LEU A 234 8.65 -21.37 -23.87
CA LEU A 234 9.96 -21.95 -23.64
C LEU A 234 9.77 -23.47 -23.70
N ASP A 235 10.31 -24.04 -24.77
CA ASP A 235 10.43 -25.47 -25.00
C ASP A 235 10.90 -26.20 -23.73
N HIS A 236 10.32 -27.38 -23.53
CA HIS A 236 10.59 -28.32 -22.44
C HIS A 236 12.08 -28.39 -22.06
N VAL A 237 12.42 -27.83 -20.90
CA VAL A 237 13.61 -28.24 -20.15
C VAL A 237 13.14 -28.85 -18.83
N ASP A 238 13.43 -30.14 -18.67
CA ASP A 238 13.08 -30.95 -17.50
C ASP A 238 13.54 -30.29 -16.19
N TYR A 239 12.59 -29.87 -15.35
CA TYR A 239 12.88 -29.30 -14.04
C TYR A 239 12.68 -30.31 -12.91
N ASN A 240 13.78 -30.60 -12.21
CA ASN A 240 13.87 -31.43 -11.01
C ASN A 240 13.57 -30.57 -9.75
N PRO A 241 12.56 -30.90 -8.91
CA PRO A 241 12.10 -30.02 -7.82
C PRO A 241 12.91 -30.20 -6.52
N SER A 242 14.23 -30.21 -6.61
CA SER A 242 15.13 -30.29 -5.45
C SER A 242 16.08 -29.09 -5.41
N GLY A 243 15.51 -27.89 -5.25
CA GLY A 243 16.27 -26.66 -5.05
C GLY A 243 15.66 -25.84 -3.94
N GLN A 244 16.15 -26.04 -2.71
CA GLN A 244 15.93 -25.15 -1.59
C GLN A 244 16.21 -23.71 -2.04
N GLY A 245 15.19 -22.85 -2.03
CA GLY A 245 15.34 -21.39 -2.12
C GLY A 245 15.95 -20.86 -0.83
N GLY A 246 17.18 -21.29 -0.55
CA GLY A 246 18.03 -20.78 0.49
C GLY A 246 18.43 -19.36 0.16
N LEU A 247 18.55 -18.59 1.23
CA LEU A 247 19.10 -17.25 1.36
C LEU A 247 20.47 -17.10 0.65
N HIS A 248 20.51 -17.04 -0.68
CA HIS A 248 21.71 -16.61 -1.41
C HIS A 248 21.55 -15.15 -1.81
N ARG A 249 21.94 -14.31 -0.85
CA ARG A 249 22.57 -13.02 -1.11
C ARG A 249 23.63 -13.26 -2.20
N ALA A 250 23.32 -12.93 -3.45
CA ALA A 250 24.31 -12.82 -4.49
C ALA A 250 25.29 -11.74 -4.04
N LYS A 251 26.39 -12.16 -3.42
CA LYS A 251 27.61 -11.37 -3.39
C LYS A 251 27.97 -11.17 -4.86
N SER A 252 27.96 -9.93 -5.33
CA SER A 252 28.63 -9.55 -6.56
C SER A 252 30.11 -9.88 -6.38
N ASN A 253 30.51 -11.08 -6.77
CA ASN A 253 31.91 -11.34 -7.06
C ASN A 253 32.17 -10.70 -8.41
N VAL A 254 32.62 -9.45 -8.36
CA VAL A 254 33.43 -8.85 -9.42
C VAL A 254 34.67 -9.72 -9.52
N GLY A 255 34.60 -10.73 -10.39
CA GLY A 255 35.78 -11.40 -10.89
C GLY A 255 36.40 -10.49 -11.94
N LEU A 256 37.58 -9.96 -11.64
CA LEU A 256 38.53 -9.53 -12.66
C LEU A 256 38.69 -10.72 -13.63
N GLY A 257 38.19 -10.55 -14.84
CA GLY A 257 38.44 -11.40 -15.99
C GLY A 257 38.96 -10.51 -17.10
N ASP A 258 40.07 -10.92 -17.68
CA ASP A 258 40.98 -10.10 -18.46
C ASP A 258 40.38 -9.34 -19.64
N VAL A 259 40.99 -8.18 -19.83
CA VAL A 259 40.92 -7.27 -20.97
C VAL A 259 41.14 -8.02 -22.30
N GLU A 260 40.18 -7.89 -23.21
CA GLU A 260 40.48 -7.84 -24.65
C GLU A 260 39.74 -6.65 -25.26
N LEU A 261 40.45 -5.51 -25.29
CA LEU A 261 40.05 -4.27 -25.95
C LEU A 261 40.15 -4.46 -27.46
N THR A 262 39.03 -4.73 -28.13
CA THR A 262 38.93 -4.50 -29.58
C THR A 262 38.56 -3.04 -29.81
N GLU A 263 39.58 -2.25 -30.10
CA GLU A 263 39.55 -0.82 -30.32
C GLU A 263 38.84 -0.49 -31.66
N THR A 264 37.55 -0.15 -31.63
CA THR A 264 36.89 0.52 -32.77
C THR A 264 37.15 2.02 -32.70
N ARG A 265 38.22 2.42 -33.38
CA ARG A 265 38.63 3.81 -33.58
C ARG A 265 37.60 4.55 -34.45
N PRO A 266 37.05 5.70 -34.03
CA PRO A 266 36.29 6.57 -34.94
C PRO A 266 37.25 7.29 -35.90
N ALA A 267 36.84 7.40 -37.16
CA ALA A 267 37.58 8.10 -38.21
C ALA A 267 37.73 9.60 -37.86
N ALA A 268 38.96 10.10 -37.98
CA ALA A 268 39.30 11.51 -37.86
C ALA A 268 38.80 12.30 -39.10
N PRO A 269 38.48 13.60 -38.95
CA PRO A 269 38.27 14.48 -40.09
C PRO A 269 39.62 14.80 -40.75
N ALA A 270 39.65 14.76 -42.08
CA ALA A 270 40.77 15.25 -42.88
C ALA A 270 40.65 16.77 -43.03
N ASP A 271 41.51 17.50 -42.33
CA ASP A 271 41.92 18.85 -42.70
C ASP A 271 43.25 18.71 -43.45
N ASP A 272 43.25 19.02 -44.74
CA ASP A 272 44.47 19.28 -45.50
C ASP A 272 44.58 20.78 -45.72
N ALA A 273 45.74 21.31 -45.32
CA ALA A 273 46.10 22.70 -45.36
C ALA A 273 46.88 23.04 -46.65
N ASP A 274 46.71 24.31 -47.03
CA ASP A 274 47.70 25.23 -47.59
C ASP A 274 48.13 25.24 -49.07
N ALA A 275 48.15 26.50 -49.54
CA ALA A 275 49.19 27.17 -50.33
C ALA A 275 48.86 27.49 -51.81
N GLU A 276 48.56 28.76 -52.10
CA GLU A 276 49.48 29.73 -52.74
C GLU A 276 48.73 30.92 -53.37
N THR A 277 49.14 32.12 -52.97
CA THR A 277 49.01 33.41 -53.66
C THR A 277 49.79 33.38 -55.00
N PRO A 278 49.43 34.16 -56.05
CA PRO A 278 49.82 35.58 -56.07
C PRO A 278 49.00 36.58 -56.92
N ARG A 279 49.10 37.84 -56.48
CA ARG A 279 48.94 39.16 -57.14
C ARG A 279 47.59 39.58 -57.70
#